data_AF-A0A7W5ZQ48-F1
#
_entry.id   AF-A0A7W5ZQ48-F1
#
_cell.length_a   1.000
_cell.length_b   1.000
_cell.length_c   1.000
_cell.angle_alpha   90.00
_cell.angle_beta   90.00
_cell.angle_gamma   90.00
#
_symmetry.space_group_name_H-M   'P 1'
#
loop_
_entity.id
_entity.type
_entity.pdbx_description
1 polymer ?
#
loop_
_entity_poly.entity_id
_entity_poly.type
_entity_poly.pdbx_seq_one_letter_code
_entity_poly.pdbx_strand_id
1 'polypeptide(L)'
;MARKGQVALFVGKFIPKDWALCNGKNGTPNIPDTVYDKYGNTIRYLVATQDHEDYYIGFIYPTVIDYAPIGWELCDGKIMNIQDNLYLYSLLSETYNGDSRNTFYLPKIGKFKSDNKTYSGDNFIHYMICVDGIYPRLG
;
A
#
# COMPACT_ATOMS: atom_id res chain seq x y z
N MET A 1 -1.28 -12.07 -5.05
CA MET A 1 -1.48 -13.16 -4.07
C MET A 1 -0.98 -12.78 -2.69
N ALA A 2 -1.70 -13.20 -1.65
CA ALA A 2 -1.26 -13.13 -0.26
C ALA A 2 -1.53 -14.46 0.44
N ARG A 3 -0.69 -14.87 1.39
CA ARG A 3 -0.92 -16.06 2.21
C ARG A 3 -1.49 -15.69 3.58
N LYS A 4 -2.23 -16.60 4.22
CA LYS A 4 -2.67 -16.43 5.60
C LYS A 4 -1.47 -16.08 6.49
N GLY A 5 -1.60 -15.02 7.28
CA GLY A 5 -0.54 -14.50 8.13
C GLY A 5 0.42 -13.52 7.45
N GLN A 6 0.33 -13.33 6.13
CA GLN A 6 1.11 -12.31 5.43
C GLN A 6 0.65 -10.91 5.81
N VAL A 7 1.61 -10.05 6.15
CA VAL A 7 1.38 -8.64 6.45
C VAL A 7 1.53 -7.82 5.17
N ALA A 8 0.65 -6.86 4.98
CA ALA A 8 0.73 -5.85 3.92
C ALA A 8 0.23 -4.50 4.43
N LEU A 9 0.54 -3.46 3.69
CA LEU A 9 0.07 -2.10 3.94
C LEU A 9 -1.19 -1.83 3.10
N PHE A 10 -2.12 -1.01 3.60
CA PHE A 10 -3.34 -0.66 2.88
C PHE A 10 -3.75 0.80 3.10
N VAL A 11 -4.16 1.47 2.03
CA VAL A 11 -4.46 2.92 2.00
C VAL A 11 -5.95 3.27 2.11
N GLY A 12 -6.84 2.27 2.10
CA GLY A 12 -8.28 2.51 2.13
C GLY A 12 -8.85 2.78 3.52
N LYS A 13 -10.02 3.43 3.56
CA LYS A 13 -10.72 3.84 4.80
C LYS A 13 -11.40 2.69 5.54
N PHE A 14 -11.46 1.49 4.98
CA PHE A 14 -12.04 0.29 5.59
C PHE A 14 -11.02 -0.84 5.77
N ILE A 15 -11.45 -1.95 6.39
CA ILE A 15 -10.68 -3.21 6.43
C ILE A 15 -11.27 -4.14 5.36
N PRO A 16 -10.49 -4.54 4.34
CA PRO A 16 -10.95 -5.48 3.34
C PRO A 16 -11.38 -6.82 3.94
N LYS A 17 -12.38 -7.46 3.32
CA LYS A 17 -12.81 -8.81 3.68
C LYS A 17 -11.61 -9.75 3.71
N ASP A 18 -11.55 -10.58 4.76
CA ASP A 18 -10.50 -11.56 4.99
C ASP A 18 -9.12 -10.94 5.31
N TRP A 19 -9.12 -9.69 5.76
CA TRP A 19 -7.98 -9.01 6.37
C TRP A 19 -8.34 -8.52 7.78
N ALA A 20 -7.34 -8.37 8.63
CA ALA A 20 -7.51 -7.84 9.98
C ALA A 20 -6.40 -6.83 10.32
N LEU A 21 -6.68 -5.91 11.24
CA LEU A 21 -5.67 -4.98 11.77
C LEU A 21 -4.57 -5.76 12.51
N CYS A 22 -3.33 -5.36 12.29
CA CYS A 22 -2.18 -5.82 13.07
C CYS A 22 -2.10 -5.08 14.41
N ASN A 23 -3.06 -5.32 15.32
CA ASN A 23 -3.18 -4.61 16.60
C ASN A 23 -3.05 -5.53 17.83
N GLY A 24 -2.52 -6.75 17.66
CA GLY A 24 -2.37 -7.72 18.75
C GLY A 24 -3.65 -8.39 19.23
N LYS A 25 -4.83 -8.02 18.70
CA LYS A 25 -6.11 -8.64 19.09
C LYS A 25 -6.38 -9.88 18.25
N ASN A 26 -7.11 -10.85 18.80
CA ASN A 26 -7.51 -12.06 18.08
C ASN A 26 -6.34 -12.84 17.43
N GLY A 27 -5.14 -12.75 18.04
CA GLY A 27 -3.94 -13.41 17.52
C GLY A 27 -3.28 -12.73 16.32
N THR A 28 -3.68 -11.50 15.95
CA THR A 28 -2.97 -10.73 14.92
C THR A 28 -1.62 -10.22 15.45
N PRO A 29 -0.65 -9.95 14.57
CA PRO A 29 0.62 -9.33 14.97
C PRO A 29 0.38 -8.02 15.73
N ASN A 30 1.20 -7.74 16.75
CA ASN A 30 1.20 -6.45 17.44
C ASN A 30 2.35 -5.59 16.92
N ILE A 31 2.13 -5.01 15.73
CA ILE A 31 3.01 -4.01 15.12
C ILE A 31 2.24 -2.67 15.09
N PRO A 32 2.88 -1.51 14.85
CA PRO A 32 2.13 -0.27 14.72
C PRO A 32 1.01 -0.47 13.69
N ASP A 33 -0.25 -0.27 14.07
CA ASP A 33 -1.39 -0.54 13.18
C ASP A 33 -1.54 0.53 12.10
N THR A 34 -0.84 1.66 12.28
CA THR A 34 -0.84 2.85 11.43
C THR A 34 0.59 3.33 11.18
N VAL A 35 0.95 3.45 9.91
CA VAL A 35 2.09 4.25 9.42
C VAL A 35 1.56 5.54 8.82
N TYR A 36 2.37 6.58 8.87
CA TYR A 36 2.08 7.83 8.20
C TYR A 36 2.98 7.96 6.98
N ASP A 37 2.40 8.36 5.85
CA ASP A 37 3.19 8.80 4.72
C ASP A 37 3.83 10.18 5.01
N LYS A 38 4.64 10.71 4.09
CA LYS A 38 5.27 12.03 4.26
C LYS A 38 4.28 13.20 4.32
N TYR A 39 3.01 13.00 3.96
CA TYR A 39 1.96 14.01 4.03
C TYR A 39 1.13 13.90 5.32
N GLY A 40 1.41 12.92 6.18
CA GLY A 40 0.66 12.67 7.41
C GLY A 40 -0.58 11.80 7.21
N ASN A 41 -0.74 11.19 6.04
CA ASN A 41 -1.87 10.30 5.74
C ASN A 41 -1.66 8.92 6.37
N THR A 42 -2.72 8.37 6.93
CA THR A 42 -2.74 7.04 7.54
C THR A 42 -2.68 5.94 6.48
N ILE A 43 -1.76 5.01 6.66
CA ILE A 43 -1.65 3.72 5.98
C ILE A 43 -1.72 2.63 7.04
N ARG A 44 -2.52 1.59 6.82
CA ARG A 44 -2.76 0.55 7.84
C ARG A 44 -1.93 -0.68 7.58
N TYR A 45 -1.38 -1.27 8.64
CA TYR A 45 -0.85 -2.63 8.59
C TYR A 45 -2.00 -3.62 8.77
N LEU A 46 -2.18 -4.46 7.75
CA LEU A 46 -3.16 -5.53 7.76
C LEU A 46 -2.47 -6.88 7.65
N VAL A 47 -3.10 -7.90 8.23
CA VAL A 47 -2.70 -9.29 8.08
C VAL A 47 -3.82 -10.05 7.36
N ALA A 48 -3.46 -10.85 6.36
CA ALA A 48 -4.41 -11.72 5.68
C ALA A 48 -4.86 -12.84 6.63
N THR A 49 -6.18 -13.03 6.77
CA THR A 49 -6.75 -14.08 7.65
C THR A 49 -6.95 -15.41 6.92
N GLN A 50 -6.83 -15.40 5.58
CA GLN A 50 -6.85 -16.56 4.70
C GLN A 50 -5.90 -16.37 3.51
N ASP A 51 -5.78 -17.39 2.66
CA ASP A 51 -5.03 -17.31 1.40
C ASP A 51 -5.84 -16.55 0.32
N HIS A 52 -5.14 -15.73 -0.45
CA HIS A 52 -5.65 -14.96 -1.57
C HIS A 52 -4.82 -15.24 -2.83
N GLU A 53 -5.48 -15.57 -3.93
CA GLU A 53 -4.83 -15.87 -5.21
C GLU A 53 -4.43 -14.60 -5.98
N ASP A 54 -5.16 -13.50 -5.77
CA ASP A 54 -4.96 -12.26 -6.52
C ASP A 54 -4.29 -11.15 -5.70
N TYR A 55 -3.95 -10.06 -6.38
CA TYR A 55 -3.59 -8.79 -5.75
C TYR A 55 -4.80 -7.88 -5.69
N TYR A 56 -4.89 -7.10 -4.60
CA TYR A 56 -5.99 -6.17 -4.41
C TYR A 56 -5.50 -4.74 -4.58
N ILE A 57 -6.27 -3.94 -5.30
CA ILE A 57 -5.97 -2.52 -5.53
C ILE A 57 -5.83 -1.81 -4.18
N GLY A 58 -4.84 -0.91 -4.08
CA GLY A 58 -4.58 -0.13 -2.87
C GLY A 58 -3.75 -0.84 -1.80
N PHE A 59 -3.45 -2.13 -1.97
CA PHE A 59 -2.44 -2.79 -1.13
C PHE A 59 -1.04 -2.38 -1.54
N ILE A 60 -0.18 -2.22 -0.53
CA ILE A 60 1.20 -1.80 -0.65
C ILE A 60 2.12 -2.90 -0.11
N TYR A 61 3.18 -3.18 -0.87
CA TYR A 61 4.19 -4.18 -0.52
C TYR A 61 5.60 -3.58 -0.59
N PRO A 62 6.50 -3.99 0.33
CA PRO A 62 7.90 -3.62 0.24
C PRO A 62 8.57 -4.35 -0.94
N THR A 63 9.54 -3.70 -1.55
CA THR A 63 10.32 -4.25 -2.66
C THR A 63 11.72 -3.65 -2.68
N VAL A 64 12.66 -4.36 -3.30
CA VAL A 64 14.01 -3.86 -3.58
C VAL A 64 14.13 -3.28 -5.00
N ILE A 65 13.07 -3.43 -5.79
CA ILE A 65 13.02 -2.94 -7.17
C ILE A 65 12.71 -1.45 -7.16
N ASP A 66 13.47 -0.67 -7.92
CA ASP A 66 13.38 0.78 -8.01
C ASP A 66 12.56 1.28 -9.22
N TYR A 67 11.92 0.37 -9.96
CA TYR A 67 11.00 0.64 -11.06
C TYR A 67 9.69 -0.13 -10.87
N ALA A 68 8.57 0.47 -11.27
CA ALA A 68 7.25 -0.17 -11.13
C ALA A 68 6.97 -1.16 -12.29
N PRO A 69 6.66 -2.44 -12.02
CA PRO A 69 6.16 -3.37 -13.03
C PRO A 69 4.71 -3.05 -13.43
N ILE A 70 4.22 -3.67 -14.51
CA ILE A 70 2.83 -3.52 -14.98
C ILE A 70 1.85 -3.84 -13.84
N GLY A 71 0.86 -2.96 -13.64
CA GLY A 71 -0.16 -3.08 -12.60
C GLY A 71 0.26 -2.56 -11.22
N TRP A 72 1.46 -2.00 -11.12
CA TRP A 72 2.01 -1.42 -9.90
C TRP A 72 2.52 -0.01 -10.13
N GLU A 73 2.61 0.76 -9.05
CA GLU A 73 3.28 2.07 -9.03
C GLU A 73 4.13 2.21 -7.76
N LEU A 74 5.18 3.03 -7.81
CA LEU A 74 5.98 3.34 -6.62
C LEU A 74 5.23 4.30 -5.68
N CYS A 75 5.37 4.10 -4.37
CA CYS A 75 4.86 5.02 -3.35
C CYS A 75 5.82 6.19 -3.12
N ASP A 76 6.09 6.98 -4.16
CA ASP A 76 7.03 8.12 -4.14
C ASP A 76 6.34 9.51 -4.17
N GLY A 77 5.00 9.54 -4.20
CA GLY A 77 4.21 10.75 -4.34
C GLY A 77 3.93 11.17 -5.79
N LYS A 78 3.99 10.24 -6.76
CA LYS A 78 3.58 10.48 -8.16
C LYS A 78 2.15 11.01 -8.27
N ILE A 79 1.91 11.89 -9.24
CA ILE A 79 0.56 12.36 -9.64
C ILE A 79 -0.03 11.37 -10.64
N MET A 80 -1.27 10.95 -10.40
CA MET A 80 -2.04 10.02 -11.23
C MET A 80 -3.29 10.69 -11.78
N ASN A 81 -3.72 10.27 -12.97
CA ASN A 81 -5.00 10.68 -13.55
C ASN A 81 -6.15 9.85 -12.96
N ILE A 82 -7.24 10.52 -12.57
CA ILE A 82 -8.44 9.89 -11.99
C ILE A 82 -9.15 8.99 -13.01
N GLN A 83 -9.31 9.44 -14.26
CA GLN A 83 -10.04 8.70 -15.30
C GLN A 83 -9.40 7.34 -15.59
N ASP A 84 -8.08 7.26 -15.52
CA ASP A 84 -7.32 6.03 -15.75
C ASP A 84 -7.24 5.13 -14.50
N ASN A 85 -7.57 5.64 -13.31
CA ASN A 85 -7.35 4.95 -12.02
C ASN A 85 -8.56 5.03 -11.09
N LEU A 86 -9.78 4.98 -11.65
CA LEU A 86 -11.03 5.19 -10.90
C LEU A 86 -11.15 4.31 -9.64
N TYR A 87 -10.74 3.04 -9.73
CA TYR A 87 -10.80 2.10 -8.61
C TYR A 87 -9.79 2.43 -7.50
N LEU A 88 -8.59 2.86 -7.86
CA LEU A 88 -7.60 3.27 -6.86
C LEU A 88 -8.02 4.60 -6.22
N TYR A 89 -8.51 5.54 -7.03
CA TYR A 89 -9.04 6.81 -6.57
C TYR A 89 -10.23 6.63 -5.62
N SER A 90 -11.11 5.65 -5.82
CA SER A 90 -12.23 5.43 -4.89
C SER A 90 -11.79 4.95 -3.51
N LEU A 91 -10.59 4.36 -3.37
CA LEU A 91 -10.01 3.96 -2.08
C LEU A 91 -9.30 5.12 -1.38
N LEU A 92 -8.50 5.88 -2.14
CA LEU A 92 -7.69 7.00 -1.65
C LEU A 92 -8.54 8.26 -1.43
N SER A 93 -9.48 8.52 -2.33
CA SER A 93 -10.35 9.69 -2.35
C SER A 93 -9.54 10.99 -2.18
N GLU A 94 -10.08 11.97 -1.47
CA GLU A 94 -9.42 13.25 -1.19
C GLU A 94 -8.20 13.13 -0.27
N THR A 95 -7.94 11.96 0.33
CA THR A 95 -6.85 11.79 1.33
C THR A 95 -5.49 12.14 0.76
N TYR A 96 -5.24 11.86 -0.52
CA TYR A 96 -3.94 12.14 -1.13
C TYR A 96 -3.93 13.41 -1.98
N ASN A 97 -4.96 14.25 -1.87
CA ASN A 97 -5.08 15.54 -2.56
C ASN A 97 -4.82 15.46 -4.07
N GLY A 98 -4.81 16.60 -4.75
CA GLY A 98 -4.69 16.73 -6.21
C GLY A 98 -5.40 18.00 -6.65
N ASP A 99 -5.89 18.05 -7.89
CA ASP A 99 -6.83 19.09 -8.33
C ASP A 99 -8.30 18.71 -8.04
N SER A 100 -8.52 17.59 -7.34
CA SER A 100 -9.80 16.95 -6.98
C SER A 100 -10.78 16.67 -8.13
N ARG A 101 -10.38 16.97 -9.37
CA ARG A 101 -11.21 16.87 -10.57
C ARG A 101 -10.64 15.90 -11.58
N ASN A 102 -9.33 15.94 -11.80
CA ASN A 102 -8.64 15.16 -12.82
C ASN A 102 -7.49 14.31 -12.26
N THR A 103 -6.93 14.69 -11.11
CA THR A 103 -5.69 14.11 -10.60
C THR A 103 -5.71 13.86 -9.10
N PHE A 104 -4.91 12.89 -8.66
CA PHE A 104 -4.62 12.61 -7.26
C PHE A 104 -3.16 12.21 -7.07
N TYR A 105 -2.58 12.39 -5.88
CA TYR A 105 -1.24 11.88 -5.58
C TYR A 105 -1.28 10.44 -5.07
N LEU A 106 -0.21 9.69 -5.30
CA LEU A 106 0.07 8.44 -4.59
C LEU A 106 0.67 8.71 -3.20
N PRO A 107 0.65 7.71 -2.30
CA PRO A 107 1.38 7.80 -1.05
C PRO A 107 2.86 8.07 -1.28
N LYS A 108 3.47 8.82 -0.36
CA LYS A 108 4.91 9.04 -0.32
C LYS A 108 5.51 8.37 0.90
N ILE A 109 5.96 7.14 0.76
CA ILE A 109 6.59 6.39 1.85
C ILE A 109 8.10 6.59 1.78
N GLY A 110 8.70 6.92 2.93
CA GLY A 110 10.14 7.11 3.02
C GLY A 110 10.88 5.83 2.63
N LYS A 111 11.98 5.98 1.87
CA LYS A 111 12.92 4.89 1.62
C LYS A 111 13.62 4.55 2.94
N PHE A 112 13.45 3.33 3.44
CA PHE A 112 14.23 2.86 4.58
C PHE A 112 15.62 2.44 4.09
N LYS A 113 16.68 3.04 4.66
CA LYS A 113 18.05 2.60 4.41
C LYS A 113 18.21 1.22 5.03
N SER A 114 18.66 0.24 4.24
CA SER A 114 19.20 -0.99 4.79
C SER A 114 20.57 -0.68 5.40
N ASP A 115 20.78 -1.07 6.65
CA ASP A 115 22.09 -0.91 7.32
C ASP A 115 23.20 -1.79 6.70
N ASN A 116 22.82 -2.73 5.82
CA ASN A 116 23.75 -3.60 5.10
C ASN A 116 24.31 -2.90 3.84
N LYS A 117 25.49 -2.29 3.99
CA LYS A 117 26.30 -1.64 2.93
C LYS A 117 26.88 -2.60 1.86
N THR A 118 26.30 -3.78 1.65
CA THR A 118 27.00 -4.90 0.98
C THR A 118 26.71 -5.03 -0.51
N TYR A 119 25.93 -4.12 -1.11
CA TYR A 119 25.80 -4.04 -2.57
C TYR A 119 26.03 -2.59 -3.00
N SER A 120 26.80 -2.38 -4.06
CA SER A 120 27.18 -1.06 -4.56
C SER A 120 25.96 -0.30 -5.08
N GLY A 121 25.33 0.47 -4.20
CA GLY A 121 24.15 1.28 -4.44
C GLY A 121 23.52 1.65 -3.10
N ASP A 122 22.75 2.74 -3.04
CA ASP A 122 21.94 2.99 -1.85
C ASP A 122 20.86 1.90 -1.74
N ASN A 123 21.08 0.89 -0.89
CA ASN A 123 20.15 -0.21 -0.64
C ASN A 123 18.92 0.29 0.12
N PHE A 124 17.94 0.82 -0.63
CA PHE A 124 16.68 1.28 -0.09
C PHE A 124 15.59 0.21 -0.23
N ILE A 125 14.80 0.03 0.81
CA ILE A 125 13.49 -0.62 0.67
C ILE A 125 12.55 0.40 0.03
N HIS A 126 12.00 0.03 -1.12
CA HIS A 126 10.95 0.74 -1.84
C HIS A 126 9.59 0.16 -1.45
N TYR A 127 8.53 0.90 -1.76
CA TYR A 127 7.16 0.45 -1.58
C TYR A 127 6.42 0.62 -2.89
N MET A 128 5.65 -0.40 -3.27
CA MET A 128 4.79 -0.35 -4.45
C MET A 128 3.35 -0.55 -4.06
N ILE A 129 2.47 0.21 -4.70
CA ILE A 129 1.02 0.09 -4.58
C ILE A 129 0.45 -0.66 -5.78
N CYS A 130 -0.46 -1.59 -5.54
CA CYS A 130 -1.20 -2.27 -6.58
C CYS A 130 -2.23 -1.30 -7.18
N VAL A 131 -2.12 -1.00 -8.46
CA VAL A 131 -3.02 -0.09 -9.19
C VAL A 131 -3.95 -0.81 -10.16
N ASP A 132 -3.60 -2.05 -10.54
CA ASP A 132 -4.41 -2.95 -11.37
C ASP A 132 -4.55 -4.31 -10.69
N GLY A 133 -5.78 -4.72 -10.38
CA GLY A 133 -6.08 -5.93 -9.60
C GLY A 133 -7.54 -6.00 -9.14
N ILE A 134 -7.83 -6.85 -8.16
CA ILE A 134 -9.19 -6.99 -7.63
C ILE A 134 -9.52 -5.81 -6.70
N TYR A 135 -10.68 -5.20 -6.91
CA TYR A 135 -11.18 -4.20 -5.97
C TYR A 135 -11.54 -4.84 -4.62
N PRO A 136 -10.96 -4.38 -3.48
CA PRO A 136 -11.23 -4.97 -2.18
C PRO A 136 -12.69 -4.73 -1.75
N ARG A 137 -13.34 -5.78 -1.26
CA ARG A 137 -14.70 -5.70 -0.69
C ARG A 137 -14.62 -5.36 0.79
N LEU A 138 -15.62 -4.63 1.30
CA LEU A 138 -15.76 -4.39 2.73
C LEU A 138 -15.91 -5.72 3.49
N GLY A 139 -15.15 -5.87 4.58
CA GLY A 139 -15.20 -7.02 5.49
C GLY A 139 -16.25 -6.92 6.58
#